data_AF-A0A7V8X7M8-F1
#
_entry.id   AF-A0A7V8X7M8-F1
#
_cell.length_a   1.000
_cell.length_b   1.000
_cell.length_c   1.000
_cell.angle_alpha   90.00
_cell.angle_beta   90.00
_cell.angle_gamma   90.00
#
_symmetry.space_group_name_H-M   'P 1'
#
loop_
_entity.id
_entity.type
_entity.pdbx_description
1 polymer ?
#
loop_
_entity_poly.entity_id
_entity_poly.type
_entity_poly.pdbx_seq_one_letter_code
_entity_poly.pdbx_strand_id
1 'polypeptide(L)'
;HGSMSGAIKNVLDSLHVQHGQPDAYFQGRPVALASYGGPTAISAVNALQTVVRVMQGVIVPTVVTVSRDALDPSTGAITDEKTLRRADRMLGEVARMVAMQQAFDAGTGA
;
A
#
# COMPACT_ATOMS: atom_id res chain seq x y z
N HIS A 1 8.74 16.68 -0.02
CA HIS A 1 8.36 17.59 1.08
C HIS A 1 7.80 16.84 2.30
N GLY A 2 8.49 15.81 2.81
CA GLY A 2 8.06 15.12 4.04
C GLY A 2 6.65 14.51 4.01
N SER A 3 6.09 14.23 2.83
CA SER A 3 4.77 13.64 2.62
C SER A 3 4.78 12.85 1.30
N MET A 4 3.64 12.27 0.91
CA MET A 4 3.46 11.56 -0.36
C MET A 4 3.89 12.41 -1.57
N SER A 5 4.39 11.76 -2.62
CA SER A 5 4.84 12.46 -3.82
C SER A 5 3.66 13.00 -4.63
N GLY A 6 3.89 14.08 -5.39
CA GLY A 6 2.89 14.62 -6.32
C GLY A 6 2.48 13.60 -7.39
N ALA A 7 3.40 12.75 -7.84
CA ALA A 7 3.10 11.67 -8.78
C ALA A 7 2.08 10.67 -8.20
N ILE A 8 2.26 10.24 -6.95
CA ILE A 8 1.30 9.36 -6.27
C ILE A 8 -0.05 10.07 -6.12
N LYS A 9 -0.06 11.34 -5.72
CA LYS A 9 -1.30 12.13 -5.64
C LYS A 9 -2.04 12.18 -6.97
N ASN A 10 -1.34 12.45 -8.07
CA ASN A 10 -1.96 12.54 -9.40
C ASN A 10 -2.61 11.22 -9.83
N VAL A 11 -1.96 10.08 -9.55
CA VAL A 11 -2.54 8.76 -9.83
C VAL A 11 -3.80 8.53 -9.00
N LEU A 12 -3.77 8.87 -7.71
CA LEU A 12 -4.94 8.75 -6.85
C LEU A 12 -6.09 9.67 -7.29
N ASP A 13 -5.80 10.90 -7.67
CA ASP A 13 -6.81 11.85 -8.16
C ASP A 13 -7.48 11.32 -9.45
N SER A 14 -6.74 10.59 -10.30
CA SER A 14 -7.30 9.97 -11.51
C SER A 14 -8.37 8.90 -11.22
N LEU A 15 -8.32 8.24 -10.05
CA LEU A 15 -9.32 7.26 -9.64
C LEU A 15 -10.70 7.90 -9.40
N HIS A 16 -10.78 9.23 -9.28
CA HIS A 16 -12.05 9.93 -9.12
C HIS A 16 -13.01 9.73 -10.31
N VAL A 17 -12.52 9.29 -11.47
CA VAL A 17 -13.40 8.86 -12.59
C VAL A 17 -14.35 7.73 -12.22
N GLN A 18 -14.01 6.92 -11.21
CA GLN A 18 -14.83 5.82 -10.71
C GLN A 18 -15.87 6.29 -9.68
N HIS A 19 -15.90 7.59 -9.34
CA HIS A 19 -16.78 8.08 -8.29
C HIS A 19 -18.25 7.75 -8.56
N GLY A 20 -18.92 7.18 -7.56
CA GLY A 20 -20.32 6.74 -7.64
C GLY A 20 -20.51 5.32 -8.16
N GLN A 21 -19.45 4.62 -8.58
CA GLN A 21 -19.55 3.21 -8.98
C GLN A 21 -19.51 2.26 -7.76
N PRO A 22 -20.16 1.08 -7.84
CA PRO A 22 -20.18 0.10 -6.75
C PRO A 22 -18.78 -0.34 -6.27
N ASP A 23 -17.83 -0.46 -7.20
CA ASP A 23 -16.45 -0.88 -6.93
C ASP A 23 -15.45 0.28 -7.05
N ALA A 24 -15.88 1.49 -6.72
CA ALA A 24 -15.03 2.68 -6.83
C ALA A 24 -13.79 2.59 -5.92
N TYR A 25 -12.69 3.17 -6.39
CA TYR A 25 -11.46 3.34 -5.61
C TYR A 25 -10.84 2.00 -5.16
N PHE A 26 -10.76 1.78 -3.84
CA PHE A 26 -10.24 0.58 -3.22
C PHE A 26 -11.32 -0.17 -2.44
N GLN A 27 -12.61 0.00 -2.77
CA GLN A 27 -13.74 -0.58 -2.03
C GLN A 27 -13.47 -2.03 -1.56
N GLY A 28 -13.26 -2.19 -0.25
CA GLY A 28 -12.99 -3.47 0.41
C GLY A 28 -11.64 -4.12 0.09
N ARG A 29 -10.85 -3.59 -0.85
CA ARG A 29 -9.61 -4.21 -1.33
C ARG A 29 -8.47 -4.05 -0.30
N PRO A 30 -7.66 -5.10 -0.08
CA PRO A 30 -6.49 -5.01 0.79
C PRO A 30 -5.40 -4.15 0.14
N VAL A 31 -4.84 -3.22 0.91
CA VAL A 31 -3.81 -2.27 0.45
C VAL A 31 -2.60 -2.32 1.39
N ALA A 32 -1.42 -2.56 0.80
CA ALA A 32 -0.14 -2.41 1.47
C ALA A 32 0.44 -1.02 1.25
N LEU A 33 1.09 -0.48 2.27
CA LEU A 33 1.72 0.84 2.23
C LEU A 33 3.22 0.72 2.45
N ALA A 34 3.97 1.26 1.49
CA ALA A 34 5.41 1.36 1.57
C ALA A 34 5.88 2.76 1.19
N SER A 35 7.02 3.17 1.76
CA SER A 35 7.72 4.38 1.35
C SER A 35 9.22 4.18 1.33
N TYR A 36 9.90 5.05 0.58
CA TYR A 36 11.35 5.11 0.50
C TYR A 36 11.81 6.52 0.83
N GLY A 37 12.85 6.65 1.65
CA GLY A 37 13.44 7.95 1.94
C GLY A 37 14.23 8.01 3.24
N GLY A 38 14.46 9.23 3.71
CA GLY A 38 15.12 9.50 4.99
C GLY A 38 14.15 9.44 6.18
N PRO A 39 14.46 10.13 7.29
CA PRO A 39 13.67 10.10 8.53
C PRO A 39 12.17 10.43 8.38
N THR A 40 11.79 11.15 7.33
CA THR A 40 10.39 11.56 7.05
C THR A 40 9.63 10.56 6.17
N ALA A 41 10.20 9.40 5.84
CA ALA A 41 9.54 8.38 5.02
C ALA A 41 8.22 7.89 5.66
N ILE A 42 8.15 7.84 7.00
CA ILE A 42 6.93 7.44 7.71
C ILE A 42 5.78 8.44 7.54
N SER A 43 6.09 9.74 7.36
CA SER A 43 5.07 10.77 7.13
C SER A 43 4.32 10.55 5.81
N ALA A 44 5.00 10.03 4.79
CA ALA A 44 4.35 9.65 3.53
C ALA A 44 3.38 8.48 3.72
N VAL A 45 3.74 7.48 4.54
CA VAL A 45 2.84 6.37 4.90
C VAL A 45 1.62 6.92 5.64
N ASN A 46 1.82 7.77 6.65
CA ASN A 46 0.70 8.31 7.45
C ASN A 46 -0.31 9.06 6.57
N ALA A 47 0.18 9.86 5.61
CA ALA A 47 -0.69 10.51 4.62
C ALA A 47 -1.47 9.49 3.79
N LEU A 48 -0.80 8.43 3.31
CA LEU A 48 -1.44 7.37 2.52
C LEU A 48 -2.45 6.56 3.34
N GLN A 49 -2.26 6.37 4.64
CA GLN A 49 -3.26 5.70 5.49
C GLN A 49 -4.59 6.45 5.49
N THR A 50 -4.55 7.78 5.61
CA THR A 50 -5.76 8.61 5.50
C THR A 50 -6.41 8.48 4.12
N VAL A 51 -5.61 8.52 3.05
CA VAL A 51 -6.11 8.38 1.67
C VAL A 51 -6.81 7.03 1.49
N VAL A 52 -6.16 5.92 1.81
CA VAL A 52 -6.73 4.58 1.61
C VAL A 52 -8.03 4.42 2.38
N ARG A 53 -8.10 4.94 3.60
CA ARG A 53 -9.32 4.91 4.42
C ARG A 53 -10.46 5.69 3.76
N VAL A 54 -10.20 6.86 3.20
CA VAL A 54 -11.21 7.67 2.47
C VAL A 54 -11.62 7.00 1.17
N MET A 55 -10.69 6.30 0.52
CA MET A 55 -10.89 5.51 -0.70
C MET A 55 -11.44 4.10 -0.43
N GLN A 56 -11.95 3.85 0.79
CA GLN A 56 -12.65 2.63 1.18
C GLN A 56 -11.80 1.34 1.11
N GLY A 57 -10.48 1.45 1.12
CA GLY A 57 -9.56 0.32 1.17
C GLY A 57 -9.31 -0.20 2.58
N VAL A 58 -8.84 -1.44 2.66
CA VAL A 58 -8.48 -2.10 3.92
C VAL A 58 -6.96 -2.19 4.03
N ILE A 59 -6.38 -1.43 4.94
CA ILE A 59 -4.92 -1.38 5.10
C ILE A 59 -4.45 -2.64 5.83
N VAL A 60 -3.45 -3.33 5.27
CA VAL A 60 -2.81 -4.47 5.94
C VAL A 60 -1.95 -3.99 7.12
N PRO A 61 -1.79 -4.79 8.20
CA PRO A 61 -1.12 -4.32 9.42
C PRO A 61 0.35 -3.90 9.24
N THR A 62 1.11 -4.61 8.42
CA THR A 62 2.54 -4.34 8.24
C THR A 62 2.75 -3.23 7.21
N VAL A 63 3.44 -2.18 7.64
CA VAL A 63 3.94 -1.09 6.79
C VAL A 63 5.44 -1.24 6.61
N VAL A 64 5.96 -0.90 5.43
CA VAL A 64 7.41 -0.88 5.15
C VAL A 64 7.90 0.54 4.88
N THR A 65 9.00 0.92 5.52
CA THR A 65 9.76 2.13 5.17
C THR A 65 11.18 1.73 4.85
N VAL A 66 11.65 2.05 3.64
CA VAL A 66 13.00 1.71 3.16
C VAL A 66 13.90 2.94 3.34
N SER A 67 15.01 2.78 4.08
CA SER A 67 16.02 3.83 4.23
C SER A 67 16.77 4.04 2.92
N ARG A 68 17.28 5.26 2.69
CA ARG A 68 18.16 5.57 1.55
C ARG A 68 19.41 4.69 1.50
N ASP A 69 19.95 4.33 2.65
CA ASP A 69 21.18 3.53 2.76
C ASP A 69 20.91 2.02 2.61
N ALA A 70 19.63 1.62 2.55
CA ALA A 70 19.19 0.23 2.44
C ALA A 70 18.71 -0.12 1.02
N LEU A 71 19.08 0.70 0.02
CA LEU A 71 18.74 0.50 -1.38
C LEU A 71 20.02 0.49 -2.21
N ASP A 72 20.20 -0.53 -3.03
CA ASP A 72 21.26 -0.55 -4.04
C ASP A 72 20.91 0.47 -5.14
N PRO A 73 21.69 1.53 -5.34
CA PRO A 73 21.38 2.56 -6.32
C PRO A 73 21.50 2.08 -7.78
N SER A 74 22.21 0.98 -8.03
CA SER A 74 22.40 0.43 -9.38
C SER A 74 21.26 -0.50 -9.81
N THR A 75 20.67 -1.23 -8.86
CA THR A 75 19.61 -2.22 -9.14
C THR A 75 18.24 -1.80 -8.61
N GLY A 76 18.19 -0.86 -7.67
CA GLY A 76 16.99 -0.51 -6.91
C GLY A 76 16.58 -1.58 -5.89
N ALA A 77 17.41 -2.61 -5.66
CA ALA A 77 17.09 -3.68 -4.71
C ALA A 77 17.22 -3.21 -3.26
N ILE A 78 16.33 -3.68 -2.38
CA ILE A 78 16.48 -3.49 -0.94
C ILE A 78 17.63 -4.39 -0.47
N THR A 79 18.63 -3.81 0.17
CA THR A 79 19.83 -4.53 0.65
C THR A 79 19.74 -4.90 2.13
N ASP A 80 18.89 -4.22 2.89
CA ASP A 80 18.65 -4.56 4.30
C ASP A 80 17.69 -5.75 4.44
N GLU A 81 18.26 -6.86 4.89
CA GLU A 81 17.58 -8.12 5.13
C GLU A 81 16.42 -8.01 6.15
N LYS A 82 16.48 -7.08 7.12
CA LYS A 82 15.34 -6.85 8.03
C LYS A 82 14.17 -6.19 7.30
N THR A 83 14.45 -5.23 6.44
CA THR A 83 13.46 -4.55 5.59
C THR A 83 12.85 -5.54 4.60
N LEU A 84 13.65 -6.43 4.00
CA LEU A 84 13.16 -7.50 3.11
C LEU A 84 12.17 -8.42 3.83
N ARG A 85 12.52 -8.98 4.98
CA ARG A 85 11.59 -9.82 5.76
C ARG A 85 10.30 -9.11 6.15
N ARG A 86 10.37 -7.81 6.41
CA ARG A 86 9.20 -6.99 6.72
C ARG A 86 8.32 -6.79 5.46
N ALA A 87 8.92 -6.63 4.30
CA ALA A 87 8.22 -6.60 3.02
C ALA A 87 7.55 -7.94 2.70
N ASP A 88 8.23 -9.06 2.92
CA ASP A 88 7.65 -10.39 2.74
C ASP A 88 6.43 -10.60 3.65
N ARG A 89 6.53 -10.18 4.92
CA ARG A 89 5.39 -10.21 5.84
C ARG A 89 4.21 -9.39 5.33
N MET A 90 4.45 -8.15 4.89
CA MET A 90 3.43 -7.26 4.34
C MET A 90 2.75 -7.87 3.12
N LEU A 91 3.53 -8.42 2.19
CA LEU A 91 2.99 -9.11 0.99
C LEU A 91 2.19 -10.35 1.36
N GLY A 92 2.66 -11.13 2.34
CA GLY A 92 1.92 -12.28 2.87
C GLY A 92 0.60 -11.89 3.53
N GLU A 93 0.51 -10.73 4.19
CA GLU A 93 -0.74 -10.19 4.73
C GLU A 93 -1.73 -9.81 3.62
N VAL A 94 -1.27 -9.14 2.55
CA VAL A 94 -2.11 -8.84 1.38
C VAL A 94 -2.62 -10.13 0.75
N ALA A 95 -1.74 -11.09 0.46
CA ALA A 95 -2.10 -12.35 -0.19
C ALA A 95 -3.12 -13.14 0.63
N ARG A 96 -2.96 -13.21 1.96
CA ARG A 96 -3.93 -13.87 2.84
C ARG A 96 -5.29 -13.18 2.81
N MET A 97 -5.33 -11.84 2.86
CA MET A 97 -6.60 -11.11 2.81
C MET A 97 -7.32 -11.28 1.48
N VAL A 98 -6.59 -11.24 0.36
CA VAL A 98 -7.16 -11.52 -0.97
C VAL A 98 -7.74 -12.95 -1.01
N ALA A 99 -6.99 -13.94 -0.53
CA ALA A 99 -7.46 -15.33 -0.52
C ALA A 99 -8.72 -15.50 0.35
N MET A 100 -8.79 -14.82 1.50
CA MET A 100 -9.99 -14.82 2.35
C MET A 100 -11.21 -14.20 1.67
N GLN A 101 -11.02 -13.11 0.92
CA GLN A 101 -12.09 -12.46 0.15
C GLN A 101 -12.60 -13.38 -0.95
N GLN A 102 -11.70 -13.95 -1.75
CA GLN A 102 -12.07 -14.90 -2.81
C GLN A 102 -12.82 -16.12 -2.27
N ALA A 103 -12.40 -16.65 -1.12
CA ALA A 103 -13.09 -17.76 -0.47
C ALA A 103 -14.49 -17.37 0.04
N PHE A 104 -14.64 -16.13 0.55
CA PHE A 104 -15.93 -15.61 0.98
C PHE A 104 -16.89 -15.39 -0.19
N ASP A 105 -16.41 -14.82 -1.30
CA ASP A 105 -17.20 -14.57 -2.50
C ASP A 105 -17.66 -15.90 -3.14
N ALA A 106 -16.74 -16.87 -3.26
CA ALA A 106 -17.06 -18.22 -3.76
C ALA A 106 -18.06 -18.98 -2.88
N GLY A 107 -18.08 -18.72 -1.58
CA GLY A 107 -19.04 -19.32 -0.64
C GLY A 107 -20.40 -18.62 -0.60
N THR A 108 -20.47 -17.35 -1.00
CA THR A 108 -21.70 -16.55 -1.02
C THR A 108 -22.41 -16.56 -2.39
N GLY A 109 -21.79 -17.13 -3.42
CA GLY A 109 -22.40 -17.27 -4.75
C GLY A 109 -22.64 -15.95 -5.47
N ALA A 110 -21.81 -14.94 -5.17
CA ALA A 110 -21.73 -13.67 -5.90
C ALA A 110 -20.84 -13.82 -7.14
#